data_AF-A0A958T5B6-F1
#
_entry.id   AF-A0A958T5B6-F1
#
_cell.length_a   1.000
_cell.length_b   1.000
_cell.length_c   1.000
_cell.angle_alpha   90.00
_cell.angle_beta   90.00
_cell.angle_gamma   90.00
#
_symmetry.space_group_name_H-M   'P 1'
#
loop_
_entity.id
_entity.type
_entity.pdbx_description
1 polymer ?
#
loop_
_entity_poly.entity_id
_entity_poly.type
_entity_poly.pdbx_seq_one_letter_code
_entity_poly.pdbx_strand_id
1 'polypeptide(L)'
;REVYDFLTNIKNFEKLMPENISKFEVIDETTFVFALKGMPEIPLKLQDSIPVSKVILGAGGGKIDFSLTGDITEIDETSSSVKLSFEGNFNPMMAMMIKGPITKFLETLNTNLPVALDQ
;
A
#
# COMPACT_ATOMS: atom_id res chain seq x y z
N ARG A 1 -6.39 16.04 3.69
CA ARG A 1 -5.39 15.90 4.78
C ARG A 1 -5.51 14.53 5.46
N GLU A 2 -6.70 14.12 5.88
CA GLU A 2 -6.95 12.84 6.55
C GLU A 2 -6.39 11.61 5.84
N VAL A 3 -6.59 11.50 4.52
CA VAL A 3 -6.02 10.42 3.70
C VAL A 3 -4.49 10.32 3.86
N TYR A 4 -3.80 11.46 3.83
CA TYR A 4 -2.34 11.50 3.95
C TYR A 4 -1.90 11.05 5.34
N ASP A 5 -2.54 11.56 6.39
CA ASP A 5 -2.22 11.17 7.77
C ASP A 5 -2.51 9.69 8.01
N PHE A 6 -3.56 9.15 7.38
CA PHE A 6 -3.90 7.74 7.42
C PHE A 6 -2.82 6.87 6.75
N LEU A 7 -2.43 7.22 5.52
CA LEU A 7 -1.47 6.43 4.72
C LEU A 7 -0.02 6.57 5.21
N THR A 8 0.33 7.65 5.91
CA THR A 8 1.67 7.80 6.51
C THR A 8 1.80 7.07 7.85
N ASN A 9 0.70 6.79 8.55
CA ASN A 9 0.70 5.90 9.70
C ASN A 9 0.57 4.44 9.24
N ILE A 10 1.70 3.78 9.05
CA ILE A 10 1.76 2.41 8.49
C ILE A 10 0.93 1.36 9.24
N LYS A 11 0.63 1.57 10.53
CA LYS A 11 -0.21 0.65 11.31
C LYS A 11 -1.64 0.58 10.76
N ASN A 12 -2.11 1.67 10.14
CA ASN A 12 -3.43 1.74 9.56
C ASN A 12 -3.61 0.80 8.36
N PHE A 13 -2.52 0.33 7.74
CA PHE A 13 -2.62 -0.64 6.65
C PHE A 13 -3.25 -1.95 7.11
N GLU A 14 -3.19 -2.31 8.39
CA GLU A 14 -3.91 -3.48 8.94
C GLU A 14 -5.41 -3.42 8.62
N LYS A 15 -6.01 -2.23 8.74
CA LYS A 15 -7.43 -1.99 8.44
C LYS A 15 -7.75 -2.11 6.95
N LEU A 16 -6.75 -1.94 6.10
CA LEU A 16 -6.90 -2.02 4.64
C LEU A 16 -6.72 -3.45 4.11
N MET A 17 -6.25 -4.37 4.94
CA MET A 17 -5.95 -5.74 4.52
C MET A 17 -7.22 -6.52 4.17
N PRO A 18 -7.17 -7.40 3.15
CA PRO A 18 -8.30 -8.27 2.80
C PRO A 18 -8.47 -9.40 3.83
N GLU A 19 -9.66 -10.00 3.87
CA GLU A 19 -9.97 -11.15 4.75
C GLU A 19 -9.04 -12.37 4.51
N ASN A 20 -8.48 -12.51 3.31
CA ASN A 20 -7.58 -13.61 2.96
C ASN A 20 -6.11 -13.34 3.29
N ILE A 21 -5.83 -12.35 4.14
CA ILE A 21 -4.51 -12.12 4.69
C ILE A 21 -4.01 -13.36 5.44
N SER A 22 -2.74 -13.72 5.23
CA SER A 22 -2.05 -14.74 6.02
C SER A 22 -1.18 -14.13 7.11
N LYS A 23 -0.65 -12.92 6.91
CA LYS A 23 0.19 -12.21 7.88
C LYS A 23 0.12 -10.70 7.68
N PHE A 24 0.02 -9.96 8.78
CA PHE A 24 0.35 -8.54 8.88
C PHE A 24 1.20 -8.35 10.15
N GLU A 25 2.37 -7.76 10.01
CA GLU A 25 3.29 -7.56 11.14
C GLU A 25 4.01 -6.21 10.97
N VAL A 26 3.93 -5.36 12.00
CA VAL A 26 4.68 -4.10 12.02
C VAL A 26 6.07 -4.38 12.57
N ILE A 27 7.09 -4.14 11.75
CA ILE A 27 8.49 -4.47 12.07
C ILE A 27 9.14 -3.31 12.83
N ASP A 28 8.88 -2.07 12.38
CA ASP A 28 9.38 -0.85 13.00
C ASP A 28 8.39 0.31 12.76
N GLU A 29 8.78 1.56 13.07
CA GLU A 29 7.93 2.74 12.91
C GLU A 29 7.55 3.06 11.45
N THR A 30 8.32 2.54 10.49
CA THR A 30 8.20 2.83 9.05
C THR A 30 7.98 1.58 8.19
N THR A 31 8.18 0.38 8.73
CA THR A 31 8.15 -0.88 7.98
C THR A 31 7.09 -1.84 8.52
N PHE A 32 6.29 -2.41 7.63
CA PHE A 32 5.44 -3.55 7.92
C PHE A 32 5.65 -4.66 6.90
N VAL A 33 5.34 -5.89 7.29
CA VAL A 33 5.33 -7.07 6.43
C VAL A 33 3.89 -7.51 6.28
N PHE A 34 3.47 -7.79 5.05
CA PHE A 34 2.18 -8.41 4.78
C PHE A 34 2.34 -9.61 3.84
N ALA A 35 1.42 -10.56 3.95
CA ALA A 35 1.32 -11.70 3.05
C ALA A 35 -0.14 -12.08 2.84
N LEU A 36 -0.50 -12.43 1.62
CA LEU A 36 -1.80 -13.02 1.29
C LEU A 36 -1.67 -14.54 1.18
N LYS A 37 -2.76 -15.29 1.35
CA LYS A 37 -2.75 -16.74 1.09
C LYS A 37 -2.23 -17.04 -0.33
N GLY A 38 -1.14 -17.81 -0.42
CA GLY A 38 -0.49 -18.17 -1.68
C GLY A 38 0.54 -17.15 -2.21
N MET A 39 0.85 -16.11 -1.44
CA MET A 39 1.84 -15.07 -1.76
C MET A 39 3.03 -15.15 -0.78
N PRO A 40 4.27 -14.90 -1.24
CA PRO A 40 5.39 -14.68 -0.32
C PRO A 40 5.16 -13.42 0.55
N GLU A 41 5.85 -13.34 1.69
CA GLU A 41 5.86 -12.14 2.53
C GLU A 41 6.48 -10.96 1.77
N ILE A 42 5.82 -9.80 1.80
CA ILE A 42 6.28 -8.56 1.19
C ILE A 42 6.50 -7.52 2.29
N PRO A 43 7.75 -7.07 2.51
CA PRO A 43 8.02 -5.92 3.37
C PRO A 43 7.77 -4.62 2.60
N LEU A 44 6.88 -3.77 3.12
CA LEU A 44 6.68 -2.40 2.67
C LEU A 44 7.22 -1.43 3.72
N LYS A 45 8.00 -0.46 3.27
CA LYS A 45 8.58 0.59 4.10
C LYS A 45 8.20 1.97 3.58
N LEU A 46 7.78 2.86 4.46
CA LEU A 46 7.59 4.27 4.16
C LEU A 46 8.93 4.88 3.75
N GLN A 47 9.06 5.21 2.46
CA GLN A 47 10.29 5.74 1.88
C GLN A 47 10.25 7.26 1.78
N ASP A 48 9.13 7.80 1.29
CA ASP A 48 8.99 9.23 1.08
C ASP A 48 7.51 9.63 1.14
N SER A 49 7.26 10.91 1.37
CA SER A 49 5.92 11.48 1.45
C SER A 49 5.96 12.98 1.21
N ILE A 50 5.05 13.48 0.38
CA ILE A 50 4.81 14.91 0.23
C ILE A 50 3.50 15.22 0.96
N PRO A 51 3.51 16.12 1.97
CA PRO A 51 2.32 16.46 2.73
C PRO A 51 1.10 16.64 1.84
N VAL A 52 -0.02 16.03 2.26
CA VAL A 52 -1.35 16.06 1.64
C VAL A 52 -1.47 15.55 0.20
N SER A 53 -0.37 15.23 -0.49
CA SER A 53 -0.37 15.00 -1.94
C SER A 53 0.25 13.68 -2.37
N LYS A 54 1.16 13.10 -1.58
CA LYS A 54 1.84 11.87 -1.98
C LYS A 54 2.35 11.06 -0.80
N VAL A 55 2.21 9.74 -0.90
CA VAL A 55 2.85 8.76 0.00
C VAL A 55 3.51 7.68 -0.84
N ILE A 56 4.76 7.31 -0.53
CA ILE A 56 5.53 6.29 -1.24
C ILE A 56 5.98 5.23 -0.23
N LEU A 57 5.49 4.01 -0.42
CA LEU A 57 5.92 2.82 0.29
C LEU A 57 6.78 1.98 -0.65
N GLY A 58 8.07 1.86 -0.38
CA GLY A 58 8.98 1.02 -1.16
C GLY A 58 9.24 -0.34 -0.53
N ALA A 59 10.10 -1.12 -1.17
CA ALA A 59 10.61 -2.37 -0.60
C ALA A 59 11.29 -2.11 0.76
N GLY A 60 10.85 -2.83 1.80
CA GLY A 60 11.49 -2.82 3.13
C GLY A 60 12.72 -3.74 3.23
N GLY A 61 13.17 -4.31 2.12
CA GLY A 61 14.33 -5.21 2.04
C GLY A 61 14.26 -6.15 0.84
N GLY A 62 15.32 -6.94 0.63
CA GLY A 62 15.42 -7.91 -0.47
C GLY A 62 16.17 -7.39 -1.69
N LYS A 63 16.15 -8.17 -2.78
CA LYS A 63 16.85 -7.85 -4.06
C LYS A 63 15.92 -7.26 -5.12
N ILE A 64 14.67 -6.97 -4.78
CA ILE A 64 13.64 -6.58 -5.74
C ILE A 64 13.17 -5.17 -5.37
N ASP A 65 13.42 -4.23 -6.27
CA ASP A 65 12.95 -2.86 -6.13
C ASP A 65 11.51 -2.76 -6.60
N PHE A 66 10.64 -2.32 -5.70
CA PHE A 66 9.24 -1.99 -5.97
C PHE A 66 8.77 -0.85 -5.08
N SER A 67 7.70 -0.20 -5.50
CA SER A 67 7.04 0.90 -4.79
C SER A 67 5.53 0.86 -4.98
N LEU A 68 4.80 1.08 -3.90
CA LEU A 68 3.40 1.46 -3.86
C LEU A 68 3.31 2.97 -3.62
N THR A 69 2.80 3.70 -4.59
CA THR A 69 2.60 5.15 -4.54
C THR A 69 1.11 5.46 -4.40
N GLY A 70 0.76 6.26 -3.41
CA GLY A 70 -0.55 6.88 -3.28
C GLY A 70 -0.46 8.35 -3.66
N ASP A 71 -0.96 8.71 -4.84
CA ASP A 71 -1.13 10.10 -5.27
C ASP A 71 -2.49 10.61 -4.78
N ILE A 72 -2.48 11.70 -4.02
CA ILE A 72 -3.67 12.31 -3.41
C ILE A 72 -3.91 13.64 -4.11
N THR A 73 -5.09 13.77 -4.74
CA THR A 73 -5.50 14.98 -5.44
C THR A 73 -6.74 15.54 -4.75
N GLU A 74 -6.66 16.78 -4.29
CA GLU A 74 -7.82 17.50 -3.75
C GLU A 74 -8.87 17.70 -4.84
N ILE A 75 -10.14 17.42 -4.52
CA ILE A 75 -11.27 17.71 -5.40
C ILE A 75 -12.00 18.95 -4.88
N ASP A 76 -12.30 18.98 -3.58
CA ASP A 76 -12.89 20.11 -2.85
C ASP A 76 -12.51 20.05 -1.36
N GLU A 77 -13.04 20.97 -0.55
CA GLU A 77 -12.73 21.09 0.89
C GLU A 77 -13.01 19.82 1.71
N THR A 78 -13.89 18.94 1.21
CA THR A 78 -14.36 17.73 1.90
C THR A 78 -14.01 16.43 1.19
N SER A 79 -13.46 16.50 -0.02
CA SER A 79 -13.23 15.30 -0.84
C SER A 79 -11.88 15.31 -1.57
N SER A 80 -11.34 14.11 -1.76
CA SER A 80 -10.08 13.89 -2.48
C SER A 80 -10.14 12.62 -3.33
N SER A 81 -9.44 12.64 -4.45
CA SER A 81 -9.17 11.46 -5.27
C SER A 81 -7.85 10.85 -4.84
N VAL A 82 -7.81 9.54 -4.67
CA VAL A 82 -6.60 8.78 -4.37
C VAL A 82 -6.32 7.83 -5.51
N LYS A 83 -5.13 7.89 -6.08
CA LYS A 83 -4.66 6.93 -7.08
C LYS A 83 -3.53 6.10 -6.47
N LEU A 84 -3.77 4.80 -6.36
CA LEU A 84 -2.77 3.83 -5.92
C LEU A 84 -2.09 3.20 -7.14
N SER A 85 -0.76 3.30 -7.20
CA SER A 85 0.06 2.74 -8.28
C SER A 85 1.12 1.83 -7.69
N PHE A 86 1.26 0.62 -8.24
CA PHE A 86 2.34 -0.30 -7.88
C PHE A 86 3.32 -0.43 -9.05
N GLU A 87 4.57 -0.10 -8.79
CA GLU A 87 5.66 -0.15 -9.75
C GLU A 87 6.76 -1.05 -9.21
N GLY A 88 7.46 -1.76 -10.08
CA GLY A 88 8.64 -2.50 -9.67
C GLY A 88 9.39 -3.10 -10.84
N ASN A 89 10.68 -3.32 -10.63
CA ASN A 89 11.58 -3.83 -11.66
C ASN A 89 11.62 -5.36 -11.64
N PHE A 90 10.52 -5.96 -12.06
CA PHE A 90 10.39 -7.42 -12.14
C PHE A 90 10.83 -7.93 -13.49
N ASN A 91 11.51 -9.08 -13.52
CA ASN A 91 11.68 -9.80 -14.77
C ASN A 91 10.32 -10.26 -15.33
N PRO A 92 10.20 -10.52 -16.66
CA PRO A 92 8.91 -10.83 -17.28
C PRO A 92 8.15 -12.01 -16.66
N MET A 93 8.87 -13.01 -16.16
CA MET A 93 8.27 -14.19 -15.52
C MET A 93 7.67 -13.85 -14.14
N MET A 94 8.42 -13.11 -13.32
CA MET A 94 7.95 -12.65 -12.01
C MET A 94 6.78 -11.68 -12.14
N ALA A 95 6.84 -10.75 -13.11
CA ALA A 95 5.77 -9.80 -13.37
C ALA A 95 4.42 -10.50 -13.58
N MET A 96 4.38 -11.61 -14.33
CA MET A 96 3.15 -12.37 -14.56
C MET A 96 2.63 -13.05 -13.28
N MET A 97 3.51 -13.59 -12.45
CA MET A 97 3.14 -14.28 -11.22
C MET A 97 2.59 -13.34 -10.15
N ILE A 98 3.13 -12.13 -10.05
CA ILE A 98 2.74 -11.16 -9.02
C ILE A 98 1.63 -10.21 -9.46
N LYS A 99 1.45 -9.98 -10.77
CA LYS A 99 0.46 -9.03 -11.29
C LYS A 99 -0.94 -9.32 -10.77
N GLY A 100 -1.40 -10.57 -10.84
CA GLY A 100 -2.72 -10.96 -10.34
C GLY A 100 -2.92 -10.66 -8.85
N PRO A 101 -2.06 -11.21 -7.96
CA PRO A 101 -2.12 -10.92 -6.52
C PRO A 101 -2.01 -9.43 -6.17
N ILE A 102 -1.11 -8.68 -6.81
CA ILE A 102 -0.91 -7.26 -6.54
C ILE A 102 -2.08 -6.42 -7.03
N THR A 103 -2.65 -6.71 -8.20
CA THR A 103 -3.86 -6.03 -8.68
C THR A 103 -5.00 -6.21 -7.69
N LYS A 104 -5.23 -7.43 -7.19
CA LYS A 104 -6.25 -7.68 -6.16
C LYS A 104 -5.97 -6.96 -4.84
N PHE A 105 -4.69 -6.89 -4.45
CA PHE A 105 -4.28 -6.12 -3.29
C PHE A 105 -4.61 -4.63 -3.45
N LEU A 106 -4.25 -4.01 -4.58
CA LEU A 106 -4.59 -2.61 -4.87
C LEU A 106 -6.11 -2.36 -4.90
N GLU A 107 -6.87 -3.27 -5.51
CA GLU A 107 -8.35 -3.20 -5.50
C GLU A 107 -8.89 -3.22 -4.06
N THR A 108 -8.36 -4.11 -3.22
CA THR A 108 -8.73 -4.19 -1.80
C THR A 108 -8.44 -2.88 -1.08
N LEU A 109 -7.23 -2.32 -1.24
CA LEU A 109 -6.88 -1.05 -0.61
C LEU A 109 -7.84 0.06 -1.05
N ASN A 110 -8.18 0.12 -2.34
CA ASN A 110 -9.08 1.13 -2.89
C ASN A 110 -10.52 0.98 -2.36
N THR A 111 -10.97 -0.25 -2.10
CA THR A 111 -12.28 -0.52 -1.49
C THR A 111 -12.32 -0.23 0.01
N ASN A 112 -11.26 -0.58 0.73
CA ASN A 112 -11.24 -0.48 2.19
C ASN A 112 -10.85 0.91 2.70
N LEU A 113 -10.09 1.69 1.91
CA LEU A 113 -9.61 3.01 2.34
C LEU A 113 -10.73 3.99 2.69
N PRO A 114 -11.79 4.18 1.88
CA PRO A 114 -12.90 5.05 2.26
C PRO A 114 -13.59 4.59 3.56
N VAL A 115 -13.84 3.28 3.67
CA VAL A 115 -14.49 2.68 4.85
C VAL A 115 -13.65 2.88 6.11
N ALA A 116 -12.33 2.75 6.01
CA ALA A 116 -11.42 2.89 7.14
C ALA A 116 -11.21 4.35 7.58
N LEU A 117 -11.50 5.33 6.70
CA LEU A 117 -11.47 6.76 7.01
C LEU A 117 -12.77 7.24 7.69
N ASP A 118 -13.90 6.58 7.41
CA ASP A 118 -15.20 6.88 8.02
C ASP A 118 -15.38 6.28 9.43
N GLN A 119 -14.37 5.57 9.95
CA GLN A 119 -14.37 4.87 11.26
C GLN A 119 -13.52 5.57 12.32
#